data_AF-A0A971C3D7-F1
#
_entry.id   AF-A0A971C3D7-F1
#
_cell.length_a   1.000
_cell.length_b   1.000
_cell.length_c   1.000
_cell.angle_alpha   90.00
_cell.angle_beta   90.00
_cell.angle_gamma   90.00
#
_symmetry.space_group_name_H-M   'P 1'
#
loop_
_entity.id
_entity.type
_entity.pdbx_description
1 polymer ?
#
loop_
_entity_poly.entity_id
_entity_poly.type
_entity_poly.pdbx_seq_one_letter_code
_entity_poly.pdbx_strand_id
1 'polypeptide(L)'
;TERNSGISQSDMYQMYAYGKKYGADRIVLLYPYSDRISRTDIGYASNDNVKVDVRFVDLRNPDESLSELLSEVTEALKWIG
;
A
#
# COMPACT_ATOMS: atom_id res chain seq x y z
N THR A 1 16.36 10.57 14.51
CA THR A 1 16.47 10.08 13.11
C THR A 1 15.24 9.26 12.74
N GLU A 2 14.06 9.76 13.09
CA GLU A 2 12.78 9.03 13.02
C GLU A 2 11.81 9.97 12.31
N ARG A 3 10.83 9.57 11.48
CA ARG A 3 9.67 8.71 11.79
C ARG A 3 8.96 8.43 10.45
N ASN A 4 9.16 7.27 9.85
CA ASN A 4 8.30 6.81 8.73
C ASN A 4 7.43 5.64 9.18
N SER A 5 7.04 5.60 10.46
CA SER A 5 6.16 4.55 11.01
C SER A 5 6.63 3.10 10.80
N GLY A 6 7.89 2.87 10.37
CA GLY A 6 8.43 1.56 10.00
C GLY A 6 8.35 1.21 8.50
N ILE A 7 7.91 2.14 7.65
CA ILE A 7 7.87 2.01 6.18
C ILE A 7 9.16 2.59 5.59
N SER A 8 9.79 1.87 4.66
CA SER A 8 10.98 2.36 3.98
C SER A 8 10.62 3.41 2.92
N GLN A 9 11.16 4.63 3.06
CA GLN A 9 11.00 5.67 2.04
C GLN A 9 11.56 5.25 0.66
N SER A 10 12.60 4.41 0.62
CA SER A 10 13.14 3.91 -0.65
C SER A 10 12.11 3.10 -1.42
N ASP A 11 11.32 2.30 -0.71
CA ASP A 11 10.36 1.38 -1.33
C ASP A 11 9.20 2.17 -1.90
N MET A 12 8.75 3.21 -1.18
CA MET A 12 7.76 4.16 -1.67
C MET A 12 8.20 4.83 -2.98
N TYR A 13 9.46 5.32 -3.03
CA TYR A 13 10.00 5.95 -4.23
C TYR A 13 10.15 4.97 -5.39
N GLN A 14 10.63 3.76 -5.13
CA GLN A 14 10.74 2.71 -6.16
C GLN A 14 9.38 2.36 -6.74
N MET A 15 8.37 2.19 -5.88
CA MET A 15 7.02 1.87 -6.33
C MET A 15 6.40 3.00 -7.14
N TYR A 16 6.55 4.24 -6.70
CA TYR A 16 6.12 5.40 -7.49
C TYR A 16 6.75 5.41 -8.90
N ALA A 17 8.06 5.18 -9.01
CA ALA A 17 8.74 5.11 -10.31
C ALA A 17 8.19 3.99 -11.20
N TYR A 18 7.85 2.83 -10.63
CA TYR A 18 7.17 1.77 -11.37
C TYR A 18 5.77 2.15 -11.82
N GLY A 19 4.98 2.82 -10.96
CA GLY A 19 3.65 3.32 -11.34
C GLY A 19 3.70 4.22 -12.56
N LYS A 20 4.66 5.14 -12.60
CA LYS A 20 4.92 5.99 -13.77
C LYS A 20 5.33 5.20 -15.00
N LYS A 21 6.26 4.24 -14.85
CA LYS A 21 6.78 3.44 -15.95
C LYS A 21 5.70 2.62 -16.65
N TYR A 22 4.72 2.11 -15.89
CA TYR A 22 3.68 1.23 -16.40
C TYR A 22 2.31 1.91 -16.57
N GLY A 23 2.20 3.22 -16.28
CA GLY A 23 0.94 3.94 -16.36
C GLY A 23 -0.11 3.42 -15.38
N ALA A 24 0.30 2.98 -14.19
CA ALA A 24 -0.61 2.47 -13.17
C ALA A 24 -1.14 3.61 -12.30
N ASP A 25 -2.47 3.76 -12.25
CA ASP A 25 -3.15 4.77 -11.42
C ASP A 25 -3.07 4.44 -9.92
N ARG A 26 -3.00 3.15 -9.59
CA ARG A 26 -2.95 2.65 -8.21
C ARG A 26 -1.90 1.56 -8.05
N ILE A 27 -1.13 1.67 -6.97
CA ILE A 27 -0.15 0.69 -6.53
C ILE A 27 -0.47 0.32 -5.09
N VAL A 28 -0.46 -0.97 -4.79
CA VAL A 28 -0.62 -1.48 -3.43
C VAL A 28 0.69 -2.13 -2.99
N LEU A 29 1.29 -1.61 -1.91
CA LEU A 29 2.53 -2.12 -1.33
C LEU A 29 2.19 -2.93 -0.07
N LEU A 30 2.44 -4.24 -0.10
CA LEU A 30 2.20 -5.13 1.03
C LEU A 30 3.39 -5.16 1.96
N TYR A 31 3.16 -4.84 3.23
CA TYR A 31 4.15 -4.84 4.28
C TYR A 31 3.74 -5.80 5.39
N PRO A 32 4.66 -6.55 6.02
CA PRO A 32 4.30 -7.34 7.18
C PRO A 32 3.90 -6.42 8.34
N TYR A 33 2.81 -6.76 9.02
CA TYR A 33 2.46 -6.13 10.28
C TYR A 33 3.51 -6.48 11.35
N SER A 34 3.89 -5.48 12.13
CA SER A 34 4.77 -5.65 13.27
C SER A 34 4.36 -4.66 14.36
N ASP A 35 4.41 -5.08 15.62
CA ASP A 35 4.08 -4.24 16.77
C ASP A 35 5.00 -3.01 16.91
N ARG A 36 6.09 -2.95 16.13
CA ARG A 36 7.02 -1.81 16.04
C ARG A 36 6.60 -0.75 15.00
N ILE A 37 5.59 -1.05 14.18
CA ILE A 37 5.09 -0.21 13.10
C ILE A 37 3.78 0.41 13.59
N SER A 38 3.66 1.74 13.58
CA SER A 38 2.39 2.38 13.93
C SER A 38 1.37 2.10 12.84
N ARG A 39 0.20 1.55 13.20
CA ARG A 39 -0.92 1.11 12.34
C ARG A 39 -1.59 2.20 11.48
N THR A 40 -0.95 3.34 11.25
CA THR A 40 -1.46 4.36 10.36
C THR A 40 -1.18 3.89 8.94
N ASP A 41 -2.22 3.47 8.20
CA ASP A 41 -2.12 3.27 6.76
C ASP A 41 -1.60 4.56 6.13
N ILE A 42 -0.43 4.49 5.50
CA ILE A 42 0.19 5.67 4.87
C ILE A 42 -0.08 5.57 3.37
N GLY A 43 -1.11 6.29 2.93
CA GLY A 43 -1.37 6.52 1.52
C GLY A 43 -0.56 7.71 1.03
N TYR A 44 0.24 7.52 -0.02
CA TYR A 44 0.92 8.61 -0.71
C TYR A 44 0.25 8.85 -2.05
N ALA A 45 -0.36 10.03 -2.21
CA ALA A 45 -0.88 10.50 -3.48
C ALA A 45 0.10 11.54 -4.05
N SER A 46 0.58 11.30 -5.26
CA SER A 46 1.34 12.30 -6.00
C SER A 46 0.41 13.16 -6.85
N ASN A 47 0.81 14.40 -7.15
CA ASN A 47 0.03 15.36 -7.95
C ASN A 47 -0.22 14.90 -9.39
N ASP A 48 0.45 13.84 -9.83
CA ASP A 48 0.35 13.27 -11.16
C ASP A 48 -0.49 11.97 -11.19
N ASN A 49 -1.42 11.87 -10.25
CA ASN A 49 -2.47 10.85 -10.18
C ASN A 49 -1.99 9.42 -9.88
N VAL A 50 -0.70 9.23 -9.57
CA VAL A 50 -0.19 7.94 -9.04
C VAL A 50 -0.48 7.87 -7.55
N LYS A 51 -1.28 6.88 -7.15
CA LYS A 51 -1.56 6.57 -5.75
C LYS A 51 -0.80 5.33 -5.31
N VAL A 52 -0.02 5.44 -4.23
CA VAL A 52 0.64 4.31 -3.57
C VAL A 52 0.01 4.10 -2.21
N ASP A 53 -0.72 2.99 -2.07
CA ASP A 53 -1.35 2.56 -0.82
C ASP A 53 -0.46 1.52 -0.13
N VAL A 54 -0.06 1.77 1.11
CA VAL A 54 0.63 0.75 1.92
C VAL A 54 -0.38 -0.03 2.73
N ARG A 55 -0.30 -1.36 2.70
CA ARG A 55 -1.17 -2.25 3.46
C ARG A 55 -0.38 -3.23 4.30
N PHE A 56 -0.71 -3.28 5.58
CA PHE A 56 -0.09 -4.20 6.51
C PHE A 56 -0.80 -5.55 6.54
N VAL A 57 -0.04 -6.62 6.41
CA VAL A 57 -0.52 -8.01 6.42
C VAL A 57 -0.09 -8.67 7.73
N ASP A 58 -1.04 -9.13 8.54
CA ASP A 58 -0.72 -9.93 9.72
C ASP A 58 -0.34 -11.35 9.29
N LEU A 59 0.96 -11.66 9.36
CA LEU A 59 1.47 -12.98 9.01
C LEU A 59 1.09 -14.07 10.02
N ARG A 60 0.51 -13.71 11.17
CA ARG A 60 -0.08 -14.68 12.11
C ARG A 60 -1.47 -15.13 11.64
N ASN A 61 -2.17 -14.27 10.89
CA ASN A 61 -3.50 -14.51 10.32
C ASN A 61 -3.55 -14.05 8.84
N PRO A 62 -2.76 -14.67 7.95
CA PRO A 62 -2.57 -14.17 6.59
C PRO A 62 -3.84 -14.28 5.74
N ASP A 63 -4.64 -15.34 5.93
CA ASP A 63 -5.85 -15.56 5.16
C ASP A 63 -6.89 -14.46 5.39
N GLU A 64 -7.09 -14.05 6.64
CA GLU A 64 -7.98 -12.95 7.02
C GLU A 64 -7.46 -11.62 6.44
N SER A 65 -6.18 -11.31 6.65
CA SER A 65 -5.54 -10.09 6.14
C SER A 65 -5.65 -9.96 4.62
N LEU A 66 -5.44 -11.06 3.88
CA LEU A 66 -5.53 -11.06 2.42
C LEU A 66 -6.99 -11.00 1.94
N SER A 67 -7.92 -11.64 2.64
CA SER A 67 -9.34 -11.59 2.30
C SER A 67 -9.90 -10.17 2.42
N GLU A 68 -9.54 -9.44 3.47
CA GLU A 68 -9.90 -8.02 3.64
C GLU A 68 -9.33 -7.15 2.52
N LEU A 69 -8.05 -7.34 2.18
CA LEU A 69 -7.39 -6.63 1.10
C LEU A 69 -8.07 -6.89 -0.26
N LEU A 70 -8.35 -8.15 -0.57
CA LEU A 70 -9.00 -8.54 -1.83
C LEU A 70 -10.39 -7.96 -1.94
N SER A 71 -11.15 -7.94 -0.84
CA SER A 71 -12.47 -7.30 -0.78
C SER A 71 -12.38 -5.82 -1.16
N GLU A 72 -11.47 -5.06 -0.53
CA GLU A 72 -11.31 -3.64 -0.83
C GLU A 72 -10.89 -3.37 -2.29
N VAL A 73 -9.90 -4.12 -2.78
CA VAL A 73 -9.45 -3.96 -4.17
C VAL A 73 -10.61 -4.27 -5.12
N THR A 74 -11.36 -5.34 -4.87
CA THR A 74 -12.52 -5.72 -5.69
C THR A 74 -13.60 -4.65 -5.68
N GLU A 75 -13.93 -4.06 -4.51
CA GLU A 75 -14.89 -2.95 -4.43
C GLU A 75 -14.40 -1.73 -5.21
N ALA A 76 -13.11 -1.36 -5.11
CA ALA A 76 -12.56 -0.25 -5.87
C ALA A 76 -12.61 -0.49 -7.39
N LEU A 77 -12.41 -1.74 -7.83
CA LEU A 77 -12.54 -2.12 -9.24
C LEU A 77 -13.97 -1.98 -9.78
N LYS A 78 -15.00 -2.02 -8.94
CA LYS A 78 -16.41 -1.83 -9.39
C LYS A 78 -16.71 -0.40 -9.83
N TRP A 79 -15.97 0.59 -9.34
CA TRP A 79 -16.21 2.01 -9.62
C TRP A 79 -15.43 2.55 -10.83
N ILE A 80 -14.55 1.74 -11.41
CA ILE A 80 -13.77 2.06 -12.61
C ILE A 80 -14.33 1.38 -13.88
N GLY A 81 -15.40 0.60 -13.75
CA GLY A 81 -16.14 -0.04 -14.85
C GLY A 81 -17.32 0.78 -15.32
#